data_AF-A0A7C9CGY0-F1
#
_entry.id   AF-A0A7C9CGY0-F1
#
_cell.length_a   1.000
_cell.length_b   1.000
_cell.length_c   1.000
_cell.angle_alpha   90.00
_cell.angle_beta   90.00
_cell.angle_gamma   90.00
#
_symmetry.space_group_name_H-M   'P 1'
#
loop_
_entity.id
_entity.type
_entity.pdbx_description
1 polymer ?
#
loop_
_entity_poly.entity_id
_entity_poly.type
_entity_poly.pdbx_seq_one_letter_code
_entity_poly.pdbx_strand_id
1 'polypeptide(L)'
;DKIRVVLNKADQVDSQQLMRVYGALMWSLGKVLNTPEVTRVYIGSFNDKPLNEAIAGPMGRDLFEKEQNDLLADLKDIPRKASDRRINEFVKRARAAKIHAYIIGHLKNEMPVMIGKAKTQQRLIDNLEEEFRKVQRDYHLPAGDFPNLEHFREVLKGYNFDRFEKLRPQKIQAVDDMLSYDIPELLRSFRNPYN
;
A
#
# COMPACT_ATOMS: atom_id res chain seq x y z
N ASP A 1 9.33 -3.78 -2.51
CA ASP A 1 8.87 -5.06 -3.09
C ASP A 1 8.61 -6.14 -2.05
N LYS A 2 7.72 -7.09 -2.38
CA LYS A 2 7.46 -8.30 -1.56
C LYS A 2 8.31 -9.50 -1.99
N ILE A 3 8.89 -9.45 -3.18
CA ILE A 3 9.60 -10.57 -3.81
C ILE A 3 11.10 -10.31 -3.72
N ARG A 4 11.85 -11.31 -3.25
CA ARG A 4 13.30 -11.36 -3.24
C ARG A 4 13.72 -12.61 -3.96
N VAL A 5 14.57 -12.49 -4.96
CA VAL A 5 15.06 -13.63 -5.73
C VAL A 5 16.44 -13.99 -5.22
N VAL A 6 16.67 -15.26 -4.93
CA VAL A 6 17.98 -15.75 -4.46
C VAL A 6 18.49 -16.78 -5.46
N LEU A 7 19.64 -16.50 -6.08
CA LEU A 7 20.37 -17.46 -6.89
C LEU A 7 21.35 -18.21 -5.98
N ASN A 8 20.87 -19.31 -5.42
CA ASN A 8 21.62 -20.12 -4.44
C ASN A 8 22.62 -21.07 -5.13
N LYS A 9 23.60 -21.57 -4.36
CA LYS A 9 24.66 -22.51 -4.78
C LYS A 9 25.56 -21.95 -5.89
N ALA A 10 25.77 -20.65 -5.89
CA ALA A 10 26.61 -19.98 -6.88
C ALA A 10 28.08 -20.42 -6.83
N ASP A 11 28.51 -21.05 -5.73
CA ASP A 11 29.85 -21.63 -5.53
C ASP A 11 30.06 -23.00 -6.19
N GLN A 12 29.01 -23.59 -6.77
CA GLN A 12 29.09 -24.90 -7.45
C GLN A 12 29.39 -24.79 -8.94
N VAL A 13 29.48 -23.58 -9.47
CA VAL A 13 29.68 -23.29 -10.90
C VAL A 13 30.78 -22.24 -11.06
N ASP A 14 31.52 -22.29 -12.17
CA ASP A 14 32.50 -21.26 -12.48
C ASP A 14 31.82 -19.92 -12.86
N SER A 15 32.60 -18.84 -12.85
CA SER A 15 32.10 -17.48 -13.13
C SER A 15 31.41 -17.33 -14.49
N GLN A 16 31.89 -18.01 -15.54
CA GLN A 16 31.29 -17.91 -16.88
C GLN A 16 29.93 -18.61 -16.91
N GLN A 17 29.84 -19.80 -16.30
CA GLN A 17 28.58 -20.51 -16.16
C GLN A 17 27.60 -19.74 -15.27
N LEU A 18 28.06 -19.15 -14.17
CA LEU A 18 27.23 -18.33 -13.27
C LEU A 18 26.59 -17.16 -14.00
N MET A 19 27.34 -16.43 -14.83
CA MET A 19 26.81 -15.32 -15.64
C MET A 19 25.76 -15.78 -16.66
N ARG A 20 25.95 -16.97 -17.27
CA ARG A 20 24.95 -17.55 -18.19
C ARG A 20 23.65 -17.91 -17.44
N VAL A 21 23.76 -18.52 -16.27
CA VAL A 21 22.59 -18.87 -15.43
C VAL A 21 21.88 -17.60 -14.94
N TYR A 22 22.62 -16.60 -14.49
CA TYR A 22 22.08 -15.30 -14.07
C TYR A 22 21.32 -14.61 -15.20
N GLY A 23 21.90 -14.55 -16.41
CA GLY A 23 21.25 -13.97 -17.58
C GLY A 23 19.95 -14.70 -17.96
N ALA A 24 19.96 -16.04 -17.95
CA ALA A 24 18.78 -16.85 -18.23
C ALA A 24 17.66 -16.65 -17.19
N LEU A 25 18.02 -16.50 -15.91
CA LEU A 25 17.09 -16.18 -14.84
C LEU A 25 16.45 -14.80 -15.04
N MET A 26 17.26 -13.76 -15.27
CA MET A 26 16.76 -12.39 -15.46
C MET A 26 15.84 -12.28 -16.68
N TRP A 27 16.19 -12.95 -17.78
CA TRP A 27 15.34 -13.03 -18.97
C TRP A 27 13.99 -13.67 -18.68
N SER A 28 13.98 -14.75 -17.90
CA SER A 28 12.75 -15.45 -17.52
C SER A 28 11.90 -14.59 -16.57
N LEU A 29 12.53 -13.95 -15.58
CA LEU A 29 11.85 -13.03 -14.66
C LEU A 29 11.24 -11.84 -15.40
N GLY A 30 11.91 -11.25 -16.37
CA GLY A 30 11.37 -10.13 -17.15
C GLY A 30 10.14 -10.51 -17.99
N LYS A 31 9.97 -11.78 -18.36
CA LYS A 31 8.76 -12.28 -19.03
C LYS A 31 7.61 -12.54 -18.06
N VAL A 32 7.91 -12.94 -16.82
CA VAL A 32 6.91 -13.37 -15.83
C VAL A 32 6.45 -12.20 -14.96
N LEU A 33 7.39 -11.35 -14.55
CA LEU A 33 7.11 -10.17 -13.75
C LEU A 33 6.68 -9.05 -14.70
N ASN A 34 5.38 -8.78 -14.75
CA ASN A 34 4.78 -7.72 -15.57
C ASN A 34 5.01 -6.33 -14.93
N THR A 35 6.27 -6.01 -14.66
CA THR A 35 6.72 -4.76 -14.06
C THR A 35 7.92 -4.24 -14.85
N PRO A 36 8.01 -2.93 -15.11
CA PRO A 36 9.18 -2.33 -15.76
C PRO A 36 10.40 -2.29 -14.83
N GLU A 37 10.24 -2.56 -13.53
CA GLU A 37 11.32 -2.53 -12.54
C GLU A 37 12.11 -3.85 -12.51
N VAL A 38 13.44 -3.74 -12.60
CA VAL A 38 14.34 -4.89 -12.52
C VAL A 38 14.36 -5.46 -11.10
N THR A 39 14.02 -6.74 -10.95
CA THR A 39 14.03 -7.41 -9.64
C THR A 39 15.45 -7.67 -9.16
N ARG A 40 15.74 -7.31 -7.89
CA ARG A 40 17.01 -7.62 -7.23
C ARG A 40 17.15 -9.13 -7.02
N VAL A 41 18.26 -9.68 -7.50
CA VAL A 41 18.66 -11.08 -7.29
C VAL A 41 19.87 -11.09 -6.37
N TYR A 42 19.80 -11.85 -5.28
CA TYR A 42 20.92 -12.07 -4.36
C TYR A 42 21.69 -13.32 -4.77
N ILE A 43 22.97 -13.19 -5.08
CA ILE A 43 23.80 -14.29 -5.60
C ILE A 43 24.70 -14.82 -4.49
N GLY A 44 24.67 -16.12 -4.23
CA GLY A 44 25.58 -16.70 -3.25
C GLY A 44 25.32 -18.17 -2.94
N SER A 45 26.01 -18.67 -1.93
CA SER A 45 25.76 -19.99 -1.36
C SER A 45 25.29 -19.83 0.07
N PHE A 46 24.00 -20.06 0.32
CA PHE A 46 23.36 -19.83 1.62
C PHE A 46 23.29 -21.16 2.37
N ASN A 47 24.44 -21.65 2.84
CA ASN A 47 24.57 -22.88 3.61
C ASN A 47 25.70 -22.77 4.64
N ASP A 48 25.77 -23.74 5.57
CA ASP A 48 26.75 -23.76 6.66
C ASP A 48 28.11 -24.33 6.26
N LYS A 49 28.31 -24.68 4.98
CA LYS A 49 29.57 -25.27 4.48
C LYS A 49 30.53 -24.16 4.06
N PRO A 50 31.85 -24.40 4.19
CA PRO A 50 32.84 -23.46 3.67
C PRO A 50 32.65 -23.32 2.15
N LEU A 51 32.84 -22.08 1.68
CA LEU A 51 32.78 -21.77 0.25
C LEU A 51 33.80 -22.63 -0.51
N ASN A 52 33.42 -23.14 -1.68
CA ASN A 52 34.40 -23.79 -2.55
C ASN A 52 35.29 -22.73 -3.22
N GLU A 53 36.33 -22.30 -2.50
CA GLU A 53 37.25 -21.24 -2.94
C GLU A 53 37.97 -21.57 -4.25
N ALA A 54 38.19 -22.87 -4.53
CA ALA A 54 38.81 -23.32 -5.77
C ALA A 54 37.93 -23.06 -7.02
N ILE A 55 36.60 -23.02 -6.85
CA ILE A 55 35.63 -22.77 -7.93
C ILE A 55 35.22 -21.29 -7.98
N ALA A 56 34.96 -20.69 -6.81
CA ALA A 56 34.52 -19.30 -6.71
C ALA A 56 35.64 -18.29 -7.00
N GLY A 57 36.90 -18.68 -6.76
CA GLY A 57 38.05 -17.78 -6.82
C GLY A 57 37.99 -16.63 -5.80
N PRO A 58 39.00 -15.74 -5.79
CA PRO A 58 39.09 -14.65 -4.82
C PRO A 58 37.96 -13.62 -4.94
N MET A 59 37.52 -13.33 -6.17
CA MET A 59 36.44 -12.36 -6.44
C MET A 59 35.05 -12.91 -6.08
N GLY A 60 34.83 -14.22 -6.21
CA GLY A 60 33.55 -14.84 -5.87
C GLY A 60 33.26 -14.79 -4.38
N ARG A 61 34.28 -14.94 -3.54
CA ARG A 61 34.13 -14.86 -2.08
C ARG A 61 33.61 -13.50 -1.61
N ASP A 62 34.27 -12.43 -2.03
CA ASP A 62 33.87 -11.05 -1.66
C ASP A 62 32.46 -10.71 -2.18
N LEU A 63 32.17 -11.10 -3.42
CA LEU A 63 30.84 -10.93 -4.00
C LEU A 63 29.76 -11.65 -3.18
N PHE A 64 29.93 -12.94 -2.88
CA PHE A 64 28.93 -13.71 -2.17
C PHE A 64 28.73 -13.23 -0.74
N GLU A 65 29.80 -12.87 -0.04
CA GLU A 65 29.72 -12.31 1.31
C GLU A 65 28.96 -10.97 1.31
N LYS A 66 29.24 -10.11 0.34
CA LYS A 66 28.52 -8.84 0.17
C LYS A 66 27.04 -9.06 -0.13
N GLU A 67 26.70 -9.97 -1.04
CA GLU A 67 25.32 -10.30 -1.39
C GLU A 67 24.55 -10.94 -0.22
N GLN A 68 25.22 -11.77 0.59
CA GLN A 68 24.66 -12.33 1.82
C GLN A 68 24.37 -11.24 2.85
N ASN A 69 25.32 -10.31 3.06
CA ASN A 69 25.15 -9.19 3.96
C ASN A 69 24.01 -8.26 3.52
N ASP A 70 23.91 -7.97 2.22
CA ASP A 70 22.81 -7.20 1.63
C ASP A 70 21.45 -7.90 1.86
N LEU A 71 21.37 -9.22 1.66
CA LEU A 71 20.15 -9.99 1.93
C LEU A 71 19.80 -9.92 3.41
N LEU A 72 20.77 -10.13 4.30
CA LEU A 72 20.54 -10.12 5.74
C LEU A 72 20.08 -8.74 6.23
N ALA A 73 20.66 -7.66 5.71
CA ALA A 73 20.23 -6.30 6.02
C ALA A 73 18.79 -6.07 5.57
N ASP A 74 18.42 -6.50 4.36
CA ASP A 74 17.05 -6.35 3.87
C ASP A 74 16.04 -7.24 4.63
N LEU A 75 16.46 -8.44 5.07
CA LEU A 75 15.64 -9.31 5.94
C LEU A 75 15.40 -8.67 7.31
N LYS A 76 16.45 -8.11 7.93
CA LYS A 76 16.36 -7.39 9.21
C LYS A 76 15.46 -6.16 9.12
N ASP A 77 15.37 -5.55 7.93
CA ASP A 77 14.55 -4.36 7.68
C ASP A 77 13.07 -4.69 7.39
N ILE A 78 12.72 -5.96 7.14
CA ILE A 78 11.34 -6.39 6.86
C ILE A 78 10.34 -5.89 7.90
N PRO A 79 10.56 -6.09 9.21
CA PRO A 79 9.54 -5.74 10.22
C PRO A 79 9.27 -4.24 10.25
N ARG A 80 10.32 -3.42 10.06
CA ARG A 80 10.21 -1.96 9.97
C ARG A 80 9.41 -1.55 8.74
N LYS A 81 9.80 -2.01 7.54
CA LYS A 81 9.08 -1.77 6.28
C LYS A 81 7.62 -2.25 6.34
N ALA A 82 7.36 -3.38 7.01
CA ALA A 82 6.01 -3.90 7.19
C ALA A 82 5.17 -3.01 8.10
N SER A 83 5.76 -2.45 9.15
CA SER A 83 5.11 -1.52 10.08
C SER A 83 4.76 -0.20 9.37
N ASP A 84 5.71 0.40 8.66
CA ASP A 84 5.48 1.60 7.84
C ASP A 84 4.35 1.40 6.83
N ARG A 85 4.36 0.24 6.15
CA ARG A 85 3.28 -0.13 5.22
C ARG A 85 1.93 -0.23 5.91
N ARG A 86 1.84 -0.86 7.08
CA ARG A 86 0.59 -1.00 7.84
C ARG A 86 0.05 0.37 8.25
N ILE A 87 0.92 1.27 8.70
CA ILE A 87 0.55 2.64 9.05
C ILE A 87 0.02 3.38 7.80
N ASN A 88 0.69 3.27 6.67
CA ASN A 88 0.24 3.89 5.42
C ASN A 88 -1.15 3.38 4.98
N GLU A 89 -1.40 2.07 5.06
CA GLU A 89 -2.72 1.52 4.74
C GLU A 89 -3.79 1.95 5.75
N PHE A 90 -3.43 2.09 7.03
CA PHE A 90 -4.32 2.64 8.04
C PHE A 90 -4.68 4.10 7.75
N VAL A 91 -3.71 4.95 7.40
CA VAL A 91 -3.92 6.36 7.03
C VAL A 91 -4.85 6.47 5.82
N LYS A 92 -4.62 5.68 4.76
CA LYS A 92 -5.51 5.62 3.59
C LYS A 92 -6.93 5.25 3.99
N ARG A 93 -7.09 4.24 4.85
CA ARG A 93 -8.41 3.78 5.31
C ARG A 93 -9.13 4.81 6.18
N ALA A 94 -8.43 5.47 7.10
CA ALA A 94 -8.99 6.52 7.94
C ALA A 94 -9.51 7.68 7.08
N ARG A 95 -8.75 8.07 6.06
CA ARG A 95 -9.16 9.10 5.11
C ARG A 95 -10.38 8.69 4.30
N ALA A 96 -10.39 7.48 3.76
CA ALA A 96 -11.54 6.94 3.04
C ALA A 96 -12.80 6.90 3.91
N ALA A 97 -12.66 6.53 5.19
CA ALA A 97 -13.76 6.56 6.15
C ALA A 97 -14.28 7.98 6.43
N LYS A 98 -13.38 8.97 6.59
CA LYS A 98 -13.73 10.38 6.74
C LYS A 98 -14.52 10.90 5.53
N ILE A 99 -14.06 10.61 4.31
CA ILE A 99 -14.75 11.02 3.08
C ILE A 99 -16.10 10.34 2.94
N HIS A 100 -16.17 9.05 3.22
CA HIS A 100 -17.42 8.32 3.25
C HIS A 100 -18.42 8.95 4.23
N ALA A 101 -17.97 9.34 5.43
CA ALA A 101 -18.82 10.00 6.41
C ALA A 101 -19.36 11.35 5.90
N TYR A 102 -18.54 12.16 5.20
CA TYR A 102 -19.02 13.40 4.58
C TYR A 102 -20.03 13.15 3.48
N ILE A 103 -19.81 12.17 2.60
CA ILE A 103 -20.75 11.82 1.54
C ILE A 103 -22.09 11.42 2.14
N ILE A 104 -22.09 10.47 3.10
CA ILE A 104 -23.32 10.02 3.74
C ILE A 104 -24.02 11.14 4.51
N GLY A 105 -23.26 11.98 5.23
CA GLY A 105 -23.77 13.14 5.93
C GLY A 105 -24.41 14.16 4.99
N HIS A 106 -23.79 14.43 3.83
CA HIS A 106 -24.32 15.28 2.77
C HIS A 106 -25.62 14.74 2.19
N LEU A 107 -25.62 13.46 1.80
CA LEU A 107 -26.82 12.80 1.29
C LEU A 107 -27.95 12.82 2.32
N LYS A 108 -27.66 12.63 3.61
CA LYS A 108 -28.67 12.75 4.68
C LYS A 108 -29.22 14.16 4.82
N ASN A 109 -28.39 15.19 4.63
CA ASN A 109 -28.80 16.59 4.74
C ASN A 109 -29.65 17.04 3.54
N GLU A 110 -29.41 16.49 2.35
CA GLU A 110 -30.20 16.76 1.14
C GLU A 110 -31.57 16.06 1.12
N MET A 111 -31.82 15.11 2.02
CA MET A 111 -33.10 14.40 2.09
C MET A 111 -34.22 15.27 2.68
N PRO A 112 -35.41 15.31 2.06
CA PRO A 112 -36.55 16.04 2.60
C PRO A 112 -37.14 15.33 3.81
N VAL A 113 -37.65 16.10 4.79
CA VAL A 113 -38.16 15.55 6.05
C VAL A 113 -39.55 14.90 5.88
N MET A 114 -40.42 15.46 5.04
CA MET A 114 -41.82 15.02 4.93
C MET A 114 -42.14 14.30 3.61
N ILE A 115 -42.18 15.03 2.48
CA ILE A 115 -42.70 14.53 1.20
C ILE A 115 -41.60 14.46 0.15
N GLY A 116 -41.68 13.49 -0.77
CA GLY A 116 -40.80 13.40 -1.93
C GLY A 116 -39.49 12.62 -1.71
N LYS A 117 -39.34 11.91 -0.57
CA LYS A 117 -38.13 11.17 -0.20
C LYS A 117 -37.60 10.26 -1.30
N ALA A 118 -38.46 9.42 -1.89
CA ALA A 118 -38.07 8.50 -2.97
C ALA A 118 -37.55 9.24 -4.22
N LYS A 119 -38.25 10.32 -4.63
CA LYS A 119 -37.85 11.14 -5.78
C LYS A 119 -36.52 11.85 -5.52
N THR A 120 -36.32 12.39 -4.32
CA THR A 120 -35.04 13.03 -3.96
C THR A 120 -33.90 12.03 -3.87
N GLN A 121 -34.11 10.85 -3.27
CA GLN A 121 -33.09 9.81 -3.24
C GLN A 121 -32.67 9.39 -4.64
N GLN A 122 -33.62 9.16 -5.54
CA GLN A 122 -33.32 8.83 -6.93
C GLN A 122 -32.52 9.95 -7.61
N ARG A 123 -32.95 11.21 -7.45
CA ARG A 123 -32.23 12.38 -7.97
C ARG A 123 -30.78 12.45 -7.47
N LEU A 124 -30.55 12.17 -6.19
CA LEU A 124 -29.21 12.19 -5.58
C LEU A 124 -28.33 11.06 -6.13
N ILE A 125 -28.89 9.87 -6.36
CA ILE A 125 -28.18 8.74 -6.98
C ILE A 125 -27.85 9.03 -8.45
N ASP A 126 -28.79 9.61 -9.19
CA ASP A 126 -28.62 9.93 -10.61
C ASP A 126 -27.53 11.01 -10.79
N ASN A 127 -27.49 12.01 -9.90
CA ASN A 127 -26.55 13.13 -9.92
C ASN A 127 -25.37 12.95 -8.95
N LEU A 128 -25.02 11.71 -8.58
CA LEU A 128 -24.02 11.42 -7.55
C LEU A 128 -22.66 12.07 -7.83
N GLU A 129 -22.28 12.21 -9.10
CA GLU A 129 -21.04 12.89 -9.49
C GLU A 129 -21.01 14.36 -9.03
N GLU A 130 -22.10 15.08 -9.24
CA GLU A 130 -22.23 16.47 -8.78
C GLU A 130 -22.29 16.56 -7.26
N GLU A 131 -22.94 15.60 -6.60
CA GLU A 131 -22.95 15.54 -5.13
C GLU A 131 -21.53 15.28 -4.58
N PHE A 132 -20.72 14.43 -5.23
CA PHE A 132 -19.31 14.24 -4.88
C PHE A 132 -18.51 15.53 -5.06
N ARG A 133 -18.70 16.24 -6.17
CA ARG A 133 -18.03 17.53 -6.43
C ARG A 133 -18.40 18.60 -5.40
N LYS A 134 -19.66 18.65 -4.95
CA LYS A 134 -20.09 19.55 -3.86
C LYS A 134 -19.36 19.23 -2.56
N VAL A 135 -19.41 17.97 -2.12
CA VAL A 135 -18.70 17.50 -0.92
C VAL A 135 -17.20 17.79 -1.01
N GLN A 136 -16.60 17.59 -2.18
CA GLN A 136 -15.20 17.88 -2.41
C GLN A 136 -14.88 19.37 -2.19
N ARG A 137 -15.69 20.28 -2.73
CA ARG A 137 -15.51 21.73 -2.57
C ARG A 137 -15.77 22.19 -1.14
N ASP A 138 -16.88 21.76 -0.55
CA ASP A 138 -17.32 22.26 0.75
C ASP A 138 -16.34 21.89 1.88
N TYR A 139 -15.73 20.70 1.78
CA TYR A 139 -14.80 20.18 2.77
C TYR A 139 -13.33 20.18 2.31
N HIS A 140 -13.02 20.77 1.16
CA HIS A 140 -11.66 20.88 0.61
C HIS A 140 -10.93 19.53 0.50
N LEU A 141 -11.62 18.51 0.00
CA LEU A 141 -11.13 17.13 -0.03
C LEU A 141 -10.38 16.84 -1.34
N PRO A 142 -9.33 15.99 -1.31
CA PRO A 142 -8.65 15.56 -2.53
C PRO A 142 -9.53 14.61 -3.36
N ALA A 143 -9.59 14.82 -4.68
CA ALA A 143 -10.39 13.97 -5.57
C ALA A 143 -9.95 12.49 -5.57
N GLY A 144 -8.64 12.24 -5.42
CA GLY A 144 -8.09 10.87 -5.45
C GLY A 144 -8.51 9.99 -4.27
N ASP A 145 -9.07 10.58 -3.21
CA ASP A 145 -9.50 9.86 -2.03
C ASP A 145 -11.00 9.47 -2.07
N PHE A 146 -11.73 9.90 -3.11
CA PHE A 146 -13.14 9.54 -3.30
C PHE A 146 -13.29 8.09 -3.82
N PRO A 147 -14.38 7.40 -3.43
CA PRO A 147 -14.66 6.05 -3.91
C PRO A 147 -15.01 6.05 -5.41
N ASN A 148 -14.93 4.86 -6.02
CA ASN A 148 -15.40 4.68 -7.39
C ASN A 148 -16.89 5.04 -7.51
N LEU A 149 -17.20 6.01 -8.37
CA LEU A 149 -18.53 6.58 -8.51
C LEU A 149 -19.61 5.52 -8.81
N GLU A 150 -19.39 4.70 -9.83
CA GLU A 150 -20.39 3.73 -10.29
C GLU A 150 -20.61 2.60 -9.28
N HIS A 151 -19.53 2.10 -8.67
CA HIS A 151 -19.66 1.12 -7.59
C HIS A 151 -20.44 1.71 -6.41
N PHE A 152 -20.15 2.96 -6.01
CA PHE A 152 -20.85 3.63 -4.92
C PHE A 152 -22.33 3.83 -5.25
N ARG A 153 -22.64 4.24 -6.49
CA ARG A 153 -24.01 4.42 -7.01
C ARG A 153 -24.81 3.12 -6.89
N GLU A 154 -24.26 1.99 -7.34
CA GLU A 154 -24.93 0.70 -7.25
C GLU A 154 -25.19 0.27 -5.80
N VAL A 155 -24.20 0.44 -4.92
CA VAL A 155 -24.36 0.13 -3.49
C VAL A 155 -25.46 0.98 -2.86
N LEU A 156 -25.49 2.29 -3.14
CA LEU A 156 -26.47 3.23 -2.58
C LEU A 156 -27.93 2.89 -2.93
N LYS A 157 -28.19 2.28 -4.10
CA LYS A 157 -29.54 1.84 -4.50
C LYS A 157 -30.15 0.85 -3.50
N GLY A 158 -29.32 0.11 -2.77
CA GLY A 158 -29.76 -0.85 -1.74
C GLY A 158 -30.09 -0.24 -0.38
N TYR A 159 -29.92 1.09 -0.19
CA TYR A 159 -30.11 1.75 1.10
C TYR A 159 -31.23 2.80 1.08
N ASN A 160 -31.79 3.06 2.26
CA ASN A 160 -32.73 4.16 2.47
C ASN A 160 -31.99 5.34 3.12
N PHE A 161 -31.88 6.45 2.40
CA PHE A 161 -31.08 7.60 2.83
C PHE A 161 -31.70 8.31 4.05
N ASP A 162 -33.00 8.13 4.30
CA ASP A 162 -33.62 8.67 5.49
C ASP A 162 -33.11 7.99 6.78
N ARG A 163 -32.55 6.79 6.68
CA ARG A 163 -31.93 6.08 7.81
C ARG A 163 -30.47 6.43 8.02
N PHE A 164 -29.86 7.23 7.15
CA PHE A 164 -28.49 7.66 7.34
C PHE A 164 -28.36 8.55 8.59
N GLU A 165 -27.22 8.41 9.26
CA GLU A 165 -26.86 9.29 10.35
C GLU A 165 -26.42 10.65 9.82
N LYS A 166 -26.74 11.71 10.57
CA LYS A 166 -26.16 13.03 10.33
C LYS A 166 -24.66 12.98 10.65
N LEU A 167 -23.90 13.81 9.94
CA LEU A 167 -22.49 13.99 10.22
C LEU A 167 -22.29 14.42 11.68
N ARG A 168 -21.33 13.78 12.36
CA ARG A 168 -20.98 14.10 13.75
C ARG A 168 -19.60 14.79 13.77
N PRO A 169 -19.53 16.13 13.90
CA PRO A 169 -18.26 16.87 13.80
C PRO A 169 -17.19 16.39 14.77
N GLN A 170 -17.58 16.03 16.00
CA GLN A 170 -16.67 15.49 17.02
C GLN A 170 -15.95 14.21 16.58
N LYS A 171 -16.63 13.31 15.84
CA LYS A 171 -16.01 12.07 15.34
C LYS A 171 -15.06 12.35 14.18
N ILE A 172 -15.36 13.35 13.35
CA ILE A 172 -14.46 13.80 12.29
C ILE A 172 -13.21 14.42 12.90
N GLN A 173 -13.37 15.29 13.88
CA GLN A 173 -12.25 15.92 14.58
C GLN A 173 -11.31 14.89 15.21
N ALA A 174 -11.85 13.85 15.85
CA ALA A 174 -11.04 12.77 16.40
C ALA A 174 -10.18 12.04 15.34
N VAL A 175 -10.69 11.86 14.12
CA VAL A 175 -9.92 11.29 13.01
C VAL A 175 -8.87 12.27 12.51
N ASP A 176 -9.19 13.56 12.46
CA ASP A 176 -8.24 14.60 12.05
C ASP A 176 -7.10 14.77 13.04
N ASP A 177 -7.40 14.80 14.34
CA ASP A 177 -6.40 14.86 15.40
C ASP A 177 -5.48 13.63 15.34
N MET A 178 -6.05 12.44 15.15
CA MET A 178 -5.28 11.21 15.00
C MET A 178 -4.35 11.26 13.78
N LEU A 179 -4.82 11.78 12.64
CA LEU A 179 -3.99 11.91 11.43
C LEU A 179 -2.91 12.99 11.55
N SER A 180 -3.18 14.08 12.27
CA SER A 180 -2.29 15.24 12.41
C SER A 180 -1.27 15.11 13.53
N TYR A 181 -1.59 14.39 14.61
CA TYR A 181 -0.76 14.33 15.83
C TYR A 181 -0.37 12.89 16.18
N ASP A 182 -1.33 12.00 16.38
CA ASP A 182 -1.07 10.65 16.92
C ASP A 182 -0.22 9.80 15.95
N ILE A 183 -0.55 9.82 14.65
CA ILE A 183 0.18 9.04 13.65
C ILE A 183 1.63 9.54 13.48
N PRO A 184 1.90 10.86 13.33
CA PRO A 184 3.27 11.37 13.35
C PRO A 184 4.05 11.04 14.62
N GLU A 185 3.41 11.09 15.79
CA GLU A 185 4.04 10.74 17.08
C GLU A 185 4.40 9.25 17.12
N LEU A 186 3.48 8.38 16.72
CA LEU A 186 3.71 6.94 16.59
C LEU A 186 4.87 6.63 15.63
N LEU A 187 4.95 7.33 14.49
CA LEU A 187 6.07 7.17 13.55
C LEU A 187 7.41 7.61 14.14
N ARG A 188 7.43 8.60 15.04
CA ARG A 188 8.65 8.99 15.76
C ARG A 188 9.09 7.92 16.75
N SER A 189 8.15 7.28 17.47
CA SER A 189 8.50 6.21 18.42
C SER A 189 9.04 4.96 17.73
N PHE A 190 8.54 4.62 16.53
CA PHE A 190 9.12 3.53 15.73
C PHE A 190 10.49 3.84 15.14
N ARG A 191 10.85 5.12 15.01
CA ARG A 191 12.16 5.53 14.50
C ARG A 191 13.28 5.37 15.53
N ASN A 192 13.00 5.13 16.82
CA ASN A 192 14.09 4.96 17.80
C ASN A 192 13.81 3.92 18.90
N PRO A 193 14.58 2.81 18.89
CA PRO A 193 14.98 2.18 20.14
C PRO A 193 16.48 2.34 20.46
N TYR A 194 17.36 2.41 19.46
CA TYR A 194 18.80 2.67 19.59
C TYR A 194 19.36 3.09 18.22
N ASN A 195 19.29 4.39 17.88
CA ASN A 195 20.13 5.07 16.87
C ASN A 195 20.00 6.60 17.02
#